data_AF-A0A7J9Q2C8-F1
#
_entry.id   AF-A0A7J9Q2C8-F1
#
_cell.length_a   1.000
_cell.length_b   1.000
_cell.length_c   1.000
_cell.angle_alpha   90.00
_cell.angle_beta   90.00
_cell.angle_gamma   90.00
#
_symmetry.space_group_name_H-M   'P 1'
#
loop_
_entity.id
_entity.type
_entity.pdbx_description
1 polymer ?
#
loop_
_entity_poly.entity_id
_entity_poly.type
_entity_poly.pdbx_seq_one_letter_code
_entity_poly.pdbx_strand_id
1 'polypeptide(L)'
;MFFKKNSAQLGKALEEFRTDFTKPQWHHFQTYICGLILGGKNEKNVMDIAGNSLDGRSQSSLNRFLHSKSWSVRQVENRRLNLAMRGKSGGVLSLDDTIIEKFGQHMEGAGWLYDHTSGKKVWCHNFVSTFYSNGEDSIPLSFEAYVKSDATANHFKTKLQLARELLEKALVYVDPEAVTFDSWFGAKELFDFLTARGQTWVTEAKINRLIQWEDEW
;
A
#
# COMPACT_ATOMS: atom_id res chain seq x y z
N MET A 1 -3.94 -24.41 9.57
CA MET A 1 -5.30 -24.59 8.99
C MET A 1 -5.17 -24.89 7.51
N PHE A 2 -5.83 -25.93 6.97
CA PHE A 2 -5.78 -26.22 5.52
C PHE A 2 -6.80 -25.39 4.73
N PHE A 3 -6.47 -25.01 3.49
CA PHE A 3 -7.37 -24.26 2.61
C PHE A 3 -7.39 -24.74 1.16
N LYS A 4 -8.51 -24.47 0.47
CA LYS A 4 -8.69 -24.70 -0.97
C LYS A 4 -8.75 -23.36 -1.71
N LYS A 5 -8.06 -23.27 -2.83
CA LYS A 5 -7.95 -22.03 -3.64
C LYS A 5 -9.28 -21.59 -4.26
N ASN A 6 -10.13 -22.56 -4.60
CA ASN A 6 -11.41 -22.32 -5.26
C ASN A 6 -12.57 -22.30 -4.24
N SER A 7 -12.44 -21.55 -3.14
CA SER A 7 -13.66 -21.18 -2.40
C SER A 7 -14.51 -20.30 -3.33
N ALA A 8 -15.81 -20.56 -3.43
CA ALA A 8 -16.64 -20.05 -4.53
C ALA A 8 -16.59 -18.52 -4.70
N GLN A 9 -16.53 -17.77 -3.60
CA GLN A 9 -16.45 -16.30 -3.64
C GLN A 9 -15.04 -15.79 -3.98
N LEU A 10 -14.00 -16.33 -3.34
CA LEU A 10 -12.63 -15.87 -3.58
C LEU A 10 -12.13 -16.27 -4.97
N GLY A 11 -12.47 -17.47 -5.44
CA GLY A 11 -12.16 -17.92 -6.80
C GLY A 11 -12.72 -16.97 -7.86
N LYS A 12 -13.98 -16.56 -7.71
CA LYS A 12 -14.63 -15.60 -8.64
C LYS A 12 -13.94 -14.24 -8.61
N ALA A 13 -13.61 -13.72 -7.43
CA ALA A 13 -12.93 -12.43 -7.29
C ALA A 13 -11.51 -12.45 -7.89
N LEU A 14 -10.78 -13.55 -7.71
CA LEU A 14 -9.43 -13.66 -8.26
C LEU A 14 -9.43 -13.84 -9.78
N GLU A 15 -10.46 -14.45 -10.38
CA GLU A 15 -10.49 -14.76 -11.82
C GLU A 15 -10.30 -13.52 -12.71
N GLU A 16 -10.66 -12.34 -12.21
CA GLU A 16 -10.39 -11.05 -12.86
C GLU A 16 -8.90 -10.86 -13.21
N PHE A 17 -7.99 -11.44 -12.43
CA PHE A 17 -6.53 -11.39 -12.61
C PHE A 17 -5.96 -12.50 -13.49
N ARG A 18 -6.77 -13.46 -13.94
CA ARG A 18 -6.31 -14.67 -14.65
C ARG A 18 -5.42 -14.35 -15.85
N THR A 19 -5.74 -13.28 -16.58
CA THR A 19 -5.04 -12.87 -17.81
C THR A 19 -3.67 -12.24 -17.56
N ASP A 20 -3.35 -11.86 -16.33
CA ASP A 20 -2.03 -11.29 -15.99
C ASP A 20 -0.97 -12.37 -15.74
N PHE A 21 -1.35 -13.65 -15.81
CA PHE A 21 -0.50 -14.77 -15.43
C PHE A 21 -0.53 -15.93 -16.43
N THR A 22 0.61 -16.57 -16.63
CA THR A 22 0.69 -17.92 -17.22
C THR A 22 0.00 -18.95 -16.31
N LYS A 23 -0.31 -20.14 -16.84
CA LYS A 23 -0.98 -21.19 -16.05
C LYS A 23 -0.24 -21.54 -14.73
N PRO A 24 1.09 -21.71 -14.69
CA PRO A 24 1.80 -21.94 -13.42
C PRO A 24 1.80 -20.73 -12.49
N GLN A 25 1.99 -19.52 -13.01
CA GLN A 25 1.96 -18.28 -12.21
C GLN A 25 0.59 -18.06 -11.58
N TRP A 26 -0.49 -18.31 -12.34
CA TRP A 26 -1.86 -18.20 -11.89
C TRP A 26 -2.13 -19.08 -10.66
N HIS A 27 -1.67 -20.33 -10.72
CA HIS A 27 -1.77 -21.26 -9.59
C HIS A 27 -1.04 -20.74 -8.35
N HIS A 28 0.16 -20.20 -8.51
CA HIS A 28 0.95 -19.64 -7.40
C HIS A 28 0.32 -18.37 -6.83
N PHE A 29 -0.19 -17.48 -7.69
CA PHE A 29 -0.93 -16.29 -7.29
C PHE A 29 -2.15 -16.65 -6.45
N GLN A 30 -3.00 -17.56 -6.92
CA GLN A 30 -4.16 -18.03 -6.17
C GLN A 30 -3.73 -18.65 -4.83
N THR A 31 -2.68 -19.49 -4.83
CA THR A 31 -2.16 -20.10 -3.60
C THR A 31 -1.77 -19.04 -2.58
N TYR A 32 -1.02 -18.03 -3.02
CA TYR A 32 -0.49 -17.00 -2.15
C TYR A 32 -1.59 -16.12 -1.55
N ILE A 33 -2.50 -15.61 -2.38
CA ILE A 33 -3.60 -14.75 -1.93
C ILE A 33 -4.54 -15.52 -0.99
N CYS A 34 -4.91 -16.75 -1.34
CA CYS A 34 -5.75 -17.58 -0.47
C CYS A 34 -5.06 -17.85 0.87
N GLY A 35 -3.75 -18.12 0.87
CA GLY A 35 -2.99 -18.34 2.11
C GLY A 35 -2.91 -17.10 3.00
N LEU A 36 -2.77 -15.90 2.43
CA LEU A 36 -2.78 -14.65 3.19
C LEU A 36 -4.14 -14.36 3.83
N ILE A 37 -5.24 -14.69 3.14
CA ILE A 37 -6.62 -14.43 3.60
C ILE A 37 -7.12 -15.51 4.56
N LEU A 38 -6.94 -16.78 4.21
CA LEU A 38 -7.53 -17.93 4.91
C LEU A 38 -6.59 -18.56 5.95
N GLY A 39 -5.29 -18.29 5.86
CA GLY A 39 -4.30 -18.81 6.82
C GLY A 39 -4.51 -18.25 8.22
N GLY A 40 -4.32 -19.09 9.23
CA GLY A 40 -4.43 -18.70 10.63
C GLY A 40 -3.37 -17.68 11.06
N LYS A 41 -3.52 -17.16 12.28
CA LYS A 41 -2.49 -16.31 12.90
C LYS A 41 -1.16 -17.09 12.96
N ASN A 42 -0.08 -16.47 12.51
CA ASN A 42 1.27 -17.06 12.38
C ASN A 42 1.45 -18.13 11.28
N GLU A 43 0.43 -18.40 10.44
CA GLU A 43 0.52 -19.38 9.34
C GLU A 43 0.66 -18.72 7.96
N LYS A 44 1.20 -17.49 7.91
CA LYS A 44 1.22 -16.62 6.72
C LYS A 44 2.60 -16.45 6.09
N ASN A 45 3.60 -17.22 6.53
CA ASN A 45 4.88 -17.28 5.84
C ASN A 45 4.78 -18.20 4.59
N VAL A 46 5.75 -18.11 3.69
CA VAL A 46 5.73 -18.85 2.39
C VAL A 46 5.71 -20.36 2.60
N MET A 47 6.36 -20.88 3.65
CA MET A 47 6.38 -22.30 3.97
C MET A 47 5.00 -22.78 4.39
N ASP A 48 4.36 -22.09 5.33
CA ASP A 48 3.03 -22.44 5.82
C ASP A 48 1.98 -22.29 4.72
N ILE A 49 2.02 -21.21 3.93
CA ILE A 49 1.08 -21.02 2.81
C ILE A 49 1.21 -22.15 1.79
N ALA A 50 2.44 -22.56 1.46
CA ALA A 50 2.67 -23.65 0.53
C ALA A 50 2.21 -25.01 1.10
N GLY A 51 2.50 -25.28 2.37
CA GLY A 51 2.15 -26.55 3.04
C GLY A 51 0.68 -26.70 3.41
N ASN A 52 0.00 -25.60 3.72
CA ASN A 52 -1.42 -25.59 4.11
C ASN A 52 -2.39 -25.59 2.92
N SER A 53 -1.87 -25.43 1.70
CA SER A 53 -2.67 -25.51 0.49
C SER A 53 -2.88 -26.97 0.07
N LEU A 54 -4.13 -27.41 -0.04
CA LEU A 54 -4.47 -28.81 -0.38
C LEU A 54 -3.92 -29.28 -1.74
N ASP A 55 -3.71 -28.34 -2.67
CA ASP A 55 -3.09 -28.52 -3.98
C ASP A 55 -1.83 -27.64 -4.13
N GLY A 56 -1.17 -27.38 -3.00
CA GLY A 56 0.06 -26.62 -2.90
C GLY A 56 1.19 -27.23 -3.73
N ARG A 57 2.08 -26.36 -4.21
CA ARG A 57 3.38 -26.78 -4.78
C ARG A 57 4.45 -26.56 -3.73
N SER A 58 5.67 -27.03 -4.00
CA SER A 58 6.79 -26.85 -3.08
C SER A 58 6.94 -25.37 -2.67
N GLN A 59 7.34 -25.15 -1.42
CA GLN A 59 7.66 -23.82 -0.89
C GLN A 59 8.64 -23.08 -1.80
N SER A 60 9.62 -23.78 -2.37
CA SER A 60 10.63 -23.20 -3.26
C SER A 60 10.04 -22.68 -4.58
N SER A 61 9.04 -23.38 -5.14
CA SER A 61 8.33 -22.91 -6.34
C SER A 61 7.53 -21.64 -6.06
N LEU A 62 6.84 -21.58 -4.92
CA LEU A 62 6.10 -20.39 -4.51
C LEU A 62 7.05 -19.21 -4.23
N ASN A 63 8.17 -19.46 -3.56
CA ASN A 63 9.18 -18.44 -3.30
C ASN A 63 9.76 -17.89 -4.61
N ARG A 64 10.06 -18.76 -5.58
CA ARG A 64 10.52 -18.34 -6.92
C ARG A 64 9.49 -17.49 -7.63
N PHE A 65 8.20 -17.84 -7.52
CA PHE A 65 7.13 -17.02 -8.10
C PHE A 65 7.15 -15.59 -7.54
N LEU A 66 7.23 -15.42 -6.22
CA LEU A 66 7.21 -14.10 -5.57
C LEU A 66 8.40 -13.20 -5.93
N HIS A 67 9.58 -13.79 -6.16
CA HIS A 67 10.80 -13.06 -6.48
C HIS A 67 11.08 -12.98 -7.99
N SER A 68 10.21 -13.57 -8.83
CA SER A 68 10.42 -13.62 -10.27
C SER A 68 10.08 -12.29 -10.93
N LYS A 69 10.89 -11.89 -11.92
CA LYS A 69 10.58 -10.78 -12.84
C LYS A 69 9.68 -11.19 -14.02
N SER A 70 9.13 -12.40 -14.00
CA SER A 70 8.33 -12.96 -15.11
C SER A 70 6.85 -12.55 -15.10
N TRP A 71 6.42 -11.78 -14.10
CA TRP A 71 5.11 -11.13 -14.03
C TRP A 71 5.28 -9.72 -13.46
N SER A 72 4.29 -8.85 -13.67
CA SER A 72 4.40 -7.43 -13.34
C SER A 72 3.54 -7.07 -12.13
N VAL A 73 4.18 -6.69 -11.02
CA VAL A 73 3.49 -6.15 -9.83
C VAL A 73 2.63 -4.94 -10.21
N ARG A 74 3.19 -4.04 -11.03
CA ARG A 74 2.48 -2.85 -11.54
C ARG A 74 1.22 -3.22 -12.32
N GLN A 75 1.27 -4.27 -13.14
CA GLN A 75 0.11 -4.72 -13.92
C GLN A 75 -1.00 -5.24 -13.00
N VAL A 76 -0.66 -6.11 -12.05
CA VAL A 76 -1.61 -6.68 -11.08
C VAL A 76 -2.21 -5.57 -10.22
N GLU A 77 -1.40 -4.62 -9.77
CA GLU A 77 -1.87 -3.50 -8.95
C GLU A 77 -2.80 -2.57 -9.74
N ASN A 78 -2.44 -2.20 -10.97
CA ASN A 78 -3.30 -1.39 -11.83
C ASN A 78 -4.64 -2.08 -12.09
N ARG A 79 -4.63 -3.41 -12.30
CA ARG A 79 -5.87 -4.18 -12.44
C ARG A 79 -6.69 -4.14 -11.15
N ARG A 80 -6.07 -4.34 -9.99
CA ARG A 80 -6.76 -4.24 -8.69
C ARG A 80 -7.41 -2.87 -8.51
N LEU A 81 -6.70 -1.78 -8.81
CA LEU A 81 -7.23 -0.42 -8.70
C LEU A 81 -8.39 -0.17 -9.66
N ASN A 82 -8.28 -0.61 -10.92
CA ASN A 82 -9.37 -0.52 -11.88
C ASN A 82 -10.64 -1.28 -11.45
N LEU A 83 -10.47 -2.44 -10.79
CA LEU A 83 -11.59 -3.22 -10.27
C LEU A 83 -12.21 -2.55 -9.04
N ALA A 84 -11.37 -2.11 -8.10
CA ALA A 84 -11.80 -1.53 -6.83
C ALA A 84 -12.50 -0.17 -7.02
N MET A 85 -12.01 0.65 -7.96
CA MET A 85 -12.54 1.99 -8.22
C MET A 85 -13.62 2.04 -9.31
N ARG A 86 -14.01 0.89 -9.86
CA ARG A 86 -15.02 0.84 -10.92
C ARG A 86 -16.35 1.41 -10.43
N GLY A 87 -16.80 2.49 -11.09
CA GLY A 87 -18.07 3.16 -10.77
C GLY A 87 -18.03 3.95 -9.46
N LYS A 88 -16.85 4.23 -8.91
CA LYS A 88 -16.66 5.10 -7.74
C LYS A 88 -16.32 6.52 -8.19
N SER A 89 -16.86 7.51 -7.49
CA SER A 89 -16.64 8.94 -7.73
C SER A 89 -16.93 9.73 -6.47
N GLY A 90 -16.38 10.94 -6.35
CA GLY A 90 -16.55 11.79 -5.17
C GLY A 90 -15.80 11.23 -3.95
N GLY A 91 -16.29 11.50 -2.75
CA GLY A 91 -15.67 11.01 -1.51
C GLY A 91 -14.33 11.68 -1.18
N VAL A 92 -13.58 11.06 -0.29
CA VAL A 92 -12.34 11.59 0.27
C VAL A 92 -11.18 10.63 0.00
N LEU A 93 -10.05 11.20 -0.41
CA LEU A 93 -8.78 10.51 -0.55
C LEU A 93 -7.85 10.92 0.59
N SER A 94 -7.53 9.99 1.49
CA SER A 94 -6.63 10.21 2.62
C SER A 94 -5.21 9.76 2.28
N LEU A 95 -4.21 10.49 2.77
CA LEU A 95 -2.79 10.16 2.76
C LEU A 95 -2.26 10.15 4.19
N ASP A 96 -1.57 9.07 4.55
CA ASP A 96 -0.95 8.90 5.87
C ASP A 96 0.24 7.93 5.81
N ASP A 97 1.07 7.90 6.85
CA ASP A 97 2.07 6.86 7.05
C ASP A 97 1.87 6.03 8.32
N THR A 98 2.21 4.75 8.25
CA THR A 98 2.07 3.81 9.37
C THR A 98 3.40 3.18 9.72
N ILE A 99 3.76 3.26 11.01
CA ILE A 99 4.90 2.55 11.60
C ILE A 99 4.46 1.15 12.01
N ILE A 100 5.21 0.13 11.57
CA ILE A 100 5.01 -1.27 11.96
C ILE A 100 6.27 -1.76 12.68
N GLU A 101 6.22 -1.81 14.01
CA GLU A 101 7.32 -2.28 14.85
C GLU A 101 7.70 -3.73 14.51
N LYS A 102 9.00 -3.97 14.39
CA LYS A 102 9.59 -5.26 14.05
C LYS A 102 10.46 -5.73 15.21
N PHE A 103 10.43 -7.04 15.46
CA PHE A 103 11.22 -7.69 16.50
C PHE A 103 12.35 -8.57 15.93
N GLY A 104 12.37 -8.77 14.62
CA GLY A 104 13.43 -9.51 13.93
C GLY A 104 14.67 -8.63 13.72
N GLN A 105 15.86 -9.24 13.81
CA GLN A 105 17.15 -8.54 13.73
C GLN A 105 17.57 -8.15 12.31
N HIS A 106 17.09 -8.87 11.29
CA HIS A 106 17.44 -8.65 9.89
C HIS A 106 16.18 -8.64 9.03
N MET A 107 15.70 -7.45 8.70
CA MET A 107 14.53 -7.26 7.84
C MET A 107 14.85 -6.19 6.80
N GLU A 108 14.77 -6.55 5.53
CA GLU A 108 15.01 -5.63 4.42
C GLU A 108 14.03 -4.45 4.48
N GLY A 109 14.56 -3.24 4.32
CA GLY A 109 13.77 -2.01 4.38
C GLY A 109 13.42 -1.53 5.80
N ALA A 110 13.77 -2.29 6.86
CA ALA A 110 13.61 -1.84 8.23
C ALA A 110 14.68 -0.84 8.66
N GLY A 111 14.29 0.07 9.55
CA GLY A 111 15.15 1.11 10.07
C GLY A 111 14.68 1.59 11.45
N TRP A 112 15.57 2.27 12.17
CA TRP A 112 15.22 2.94 13.42
C TRP A 112 14.51 4.25 13.14
N LEU A 113 13.21 4.35 13.44
CA LEU A 113 12.42 5.58 13.29
C LEU A 113 11.88 6.03 14.64
N TYR A 114 11.67 7.35 14.79
CA TYR A 114 11.02 7.89 15.98
C TYR A 114 9.51 7.72 15.81
N ASP A 115 8.90 7.02 16.75
CA ASP A 115 7.45 6.88 16.82
C ASP A 115 6.89 7.91 17.81
N HIS A 116 6.14 8.86 17.28
CA HIS A 116 5.54 9.93 18.08
C HIS A 116 4.45 9.43 19.02
N THR A 117 3.82 8.29 18.72
CA THR A 117 2.79 7.69 19.59
C THR A 117 3.41 7.07 20.84
N SER A 118 4.55 6.38 20.70
CA SER A 118 5.25 5.79 21.86
C SER A 118 6.34 6.68 22.46
N GLY A 119 6.71 7.79 21.83
CA GLY A 119 7.71 8.73 22.31
C GLY A 119 9.15 8.19 22.30
N LYS A 120 9.44 7.18 21.47
CA LYS A 120 10.76 6.53 21.41
C LYS A 120 11.15 6.13 20.00
N LYS A 121 12.44 5.82 19.81
CA LYS A 121 12.90 5.16 18.58
C LYS A 121 12.51 3.69 18.62
N VAL A 122 11.95 3.20 17.52
CA VAL A 122 11.55 1.80 17.31
C VAL A 122 12.20 1.26 16.05
N TRP A 123 12.54 -0.03 16.07
CA TRP A 123 12.98 -0.77 14.88
C TRP A 123 11.73 -1.17 14.10
N CYS A 124 11.54 -0.66 12.88
CA CYS A 124 10.26 -0.79 12.20
C CYS A 124 10.36 -0.75 10.68
N HIS A 125 9.28 -1.14 10.02
CA HIS A 125 8.95 -0.64 8.68
C HIS A 125 8.07 0.60 8.80
N ASN A 126 8.14 1.48 7.82
CA ASN A 126 7.22 2.59 7.68
C ASN A 126 6.64 2.60 6.27
N PHE A 127 5.33 2.70 6.16
CA PHE A 127 4.63 2.67 4.88
C PHE A 127 3.83 3.95 4.72
N VAL A 128 4.09 4.69 3.64
CA VAL A 128 3.23 5.80 3.20
C VAL A 128 2.12 5.19 2.36
N SER A 129 0.87 5.60 2.58
CA SER A 129 -0.29 4.97 1.95
C SER A 129 -1.39 5.97 1.61
N THR A 130 -2.19 5.60 0.60
CA THR A 130 -3.39 6.32 0.19
C THR A 130 -4.62 5.45 0.38
N PHE A 131 -5.70 6.08 0.85
CA PHE A 131 -6.94 5.40 1.18
C PHE A 131 -8.14 6.20 0.70
N TYR A 132 -9.09 5.54 0.06
CA TYR A 132 -10.31 6.17 -0.46
C TYR A 132 -11.52 5.80 0.40
N SER A 133 -12.42 6.75 0.65
CA SER A 133 -13.74 6.46 1.17
C SER A 133 -14.81 7.44 0.67
N ASN A 134 -16.01 6.93 0.40
CA ASN A 134 -17.22 7.71 0.07
C ASN A 134 -18.34 7.51 1.11
N GLY A 135 -18.00 7.06 2.33
CA GLY A 135 -18.96 6.72 3.38
C GLY A 135 -19.59 5.32 3.26
N GLU A 136 -19.70 4.76 2.07
CA GLU A 136 -20.17 3.37 1.86
C GLU A 136 -19.00 2.39 1.74
N ASP A 137 -17.99 2.77 0.96
CA ASP A 137 -16.79 2.00 0.72
C ASP A 137 -15.58 2.58 1.45
N SER A 138 -14.66 1.70 1.79
CA SER A 138 -13.37 2.03 2.40
C SER A 138 -12.30 1.18 1.73
N ILE A 139 -11.53 1.80 0.83
CA ILE A 139 -10.67 1.11 -0.13
C ILE A 139 -9.22 1.58 0.02
N PRO A 140 -8.30 0.70 0.46
CA PRO A 140 -6.87 0.96 0.35
C PRO A 140 -6.49 1.10 -1.13
N LEU A 141 -5.98 2.28 -1.51
CA LEU A 141 -5.51 2.50 -2.87
C LEU A 141 -4.12 1.93 -3.03
N SER A 142 -3.06 2.62 -2.63
CA SER A 142 -1.69 2.11 -2.79
C SER A 142 -0.85 2.47 -1.58
N PHE A 143 0.26 1.76 -1.39
CA PHE A 143 1.25 2.06 -0.36
C PHE A 143 2.65 1.83 -0.89
N GLU A 144 3.63 2.51 -0.29
CA GLU A 144 5.05 2.34 -0.57
C GLU A 144 5.85 2.35 0.73
N ALA A 145 6.89 1.52 0.79
CA ALA A 145 7.79 1.47 1.94
C ALA A 145 8.72 2.70 1.94
N TYR A 146 8.72 3.45 3.03
CA TYR A 146 9.79 4.40 3.31
C TYR A 146 11.01 3.67 3.84
N VAL A 147 12.11 3.74 3.09
CA VAL A 147 13.41 3.18 3.47
C VAL A 147 14.40 4.33 3.60
N LYS A 148 15.07 4.41 4.75
CA LYS A 148 16.09 5.44 4.98
C LYS A 148 17.26 5.30 4.01
N SER A 149 17.93 6.42 3.75
CA SER A 149 19.08 6.50 2.84
C SER A 149 20.24 5.57 3.24
N ASP A 150 20.43 5.33 4.54
CA ASP A 150 21.45 4.43 5.09
C ASP A 150 21.06 2.94 5.04
N ALA A 151 19.79 2.64 4.76
CA ALA A 151 19.22 1.30 4.72
C ALA A 151 18.82 0.85 3.30
N THR A 152 19.00 1.69 2.29
CA THR A 152 18.64 1.40 0.89
C THR A 152 19.86 1.35 -0.01
N ALA A 153 19.94 0.32 -0.86
CA ALA A 153 20.89 0.26 -1.98
C ALA A 153 20.33 0.91 -3.26
N ASN A 154 19.06 1.31 -3.23
CA ASN A 154 18.35 1.95 -4.35
C ASN A 154 18.30 3.48 -4.16
N HIS A 155 17.70 4.19 -5.11
CA HIS A 155 17.47 5.62 -5.00
C HIS A 155 16.58 5.95 -3.78
N PHE A 156 17.11 6.74 -2.84
CA PHE A 156 16.38 7.21 -1.67
C PHE A 156 15.23 8.14 -2.06
N LYS A 157 14.06 7.95 -1.44
CA LYS A 157 12.90 8.83 -1.54
C LYS A 157 12.47 9.27 -0.16
N THR A 158 12.19 10.56 0.00
CA THR A 158 11.55 11.08 1.21
C THR A 158 10.09 10.61 1.28
N LYS A 159 9.50 10.58 2.49
CA LYS A 159 8.06 10.30 2.61
C LYS A 159 7.20 11.29 1.82
N LEU A 160 7.64 12.55 1.66
CA LEU A 160 6.93 13.55 0.88
C LEU A 160 6.92 13.22 -0.62
N GLN A 161 8.04 12.71 -1.16
CA GLN A 161 8.12 12.23 -2.53
C GLN A 161 7.23 11.00 -2.74
N LEU A 162 7.26 10.03 -1.81
CA LEU A 162 6.38 8.86 -1.86
C LEU A 162 4.90 9.25 -1.80
N ALA A 163 4.54 10.18 -0.91
CA ALA A 163 3.21 10.73 -0.80
C ALA A 163 2.72 11.34 -2.12
N ARG A 164 3.54 12.18 -2.75
CA ARG A 164 3.22 12.79 -4.03
C ARG A 164 3.01 11.75 -5.14
N GLU A 165 3.90 10.76 -5.25
CA GLU A 165 3.76 9.68 -6.23
C GLU A 165 2.49 8.83 -6.02
N LEU A 166 2.16 8.55 -4.76
CA LEU A 166 0.94 7.82 -4.40
C LEU A 166 -0.32 8.63 -4.71
N LEU A 167 -0.33 9.94 -4.43
CA LEU A 167 -1.43 10.83 -4.79
C LEU A 167 -1.58 10.97 -6.31
N GLU A 168 -0.47 11.14 -7.04
CA GLU A 168 -0.48 11.19 -8.49
C GLU A 168 -1.09 9.92 -9.09
N LYS A 169 -0.72 8.75 -8.55
CA LYS A 169 -1.31 7.48 -8.95
C LYS A 169 -2.78 7.37 -8.59
N ALA A 170 -3.15 7.71 -7.35
CA ALA A 170 -4.52 7.61 -6.86
C ALA A 170 -5.49 8.47 -7.69
N LEU A 171 -5.10 9.70 -8.00
CA LEU A 171 -5.90 10.66 -8.76
C LEU A 171 -6.08 10.29 -10.25
N VAL A 172 -5.43 9.23 -10.73
CA VAL A 172 -5.75 8.63 -12.05
C VAL A 172 -7.01 7.76 -11.98
N TYR A 173 -7.29 7.17 -10.82
CA TYR A 173 -8.38 6.20 -10.64
C TYR A 173 -9.63 6.80 -10.01
N VAL A 174 -9.52 7.95 -9.35
CA VAL A 174 -10.63 8.60 -8.67
C VAL A 174 -10.48 10.11 -8.68
N ASP A 175 -11.60 10.80 -8.79
CA ASP A 175 -11.74 12.24 -8.63
C ASP A 175 -12.46 12.50 -7.29
N PRO A 176 -11.72 12.66 -6.19
CA PRO A 176 -12.29 12.85 -4.87
C PRO A 176 -12.75 14.30 -4.66
N GLU A 177 -13.74 14.49 -3.80
CA GLU A 177 -14.18 15.83 -3.39
C GLU A 177 -13.10 16.56 -2.58
N ALA A 178 -12.32 15.82 -1.80
CA ALA A 178 -11.20 16.36 -1.05
C ALA A 178 -10.07 15.34 -0.86
N VAL A 179 -8.84 15.85 -0.78
CA VAL A 179 -7.67 15.08 -0.33
C VAL A 179 -7.36 15.48 1.11
N THR A 180 -7.27 14.51 2.02
CA THR A 180 -6.94 14.75 3.44
C THR A 180 -5.58 14.17 3.78
N PHE A 181 -4.83 14.87 4.64
CA PHE A 181 -3.55 14.40 5.16
C PHE A 181 -3.18 15.10 6.46
N ASP A 182 -2.35 14.44 7.26
CA ASP A 182 -1.89 14.98 8.52
C ASP A 182 -0.99 16.22 8.36
N SER A 183 -0.72 16.88 9.48
CA SER A 183 0.14 18.07 9.50
C SER A 183 1.62 17.77 9.19
N TRP A 184 2.04 16.50 9.23
CA TRP A 184 3.38 16.07 8.81
C TRP A 184 3.54 16.20 7.29
N PHE A 185 2.54 15.78 6.52
CA PHE A 185 2.50 15.93 5.07
C PHE A 185 2.14 17.35 4.60
N GLY A 186 1.65 18.22 5.50
CA GLY A 186 1.38 19.63 5.25
C GLY A 186 2.60 20.44 4.81
N ALA A 187 2.97 20.37 3.53
CA ALA A 187 4.13 21.02 2.94
C ALA A 187 3.78 21.69 1.60
N LYS A 188 4.50 22.77 1.27
CA LYS A 188 4.30 23.56 0.05
C LYS A 188 4.25 22.71 -1.22
N GLU A 189 5.10 21.68 -1.32
CA GLU A 189 5.11 20.78 -2.48
C GLU A 189 3.76 20.10 -2.70
N LEU A 190 3.10 19.59 -1.66
CA LEU A 190 1.78 18.97 -1.80
C LEU A 190 0.68 20.01 -2.03
N PHE A 191 0.77 21.17 -1.40
CA PHE A 191 -0.17 22.27 -1.63
C PHE A 191 -0.15 22.70 -3.10
N ASP A 192 1.03 23.01 -3.63
CA ASP A 192 1.21 23.40 -5.02
C ASP A 192 0.72 22.29 -5.97
N PHE A 193 1.06 21.02 -5.69
CA PHE A 193 0.65 19.88 -6.49
C PHE A 193 -0.87 19.71 -6.56
N LEU A 194 -1.57 19.77 -5.42
CA LEU A 194 -3.02 19.58 -5.37
C LEU A 194 -3.75 20.81 -5.94
N THR A 195 -3.32 22.01 -5.58
CA THR A 195 -3.90 23.26 -6.09
C THR A 195 -3.73 23.40 -7.60
N ALA A 196 -2.58 23.03 -8.16
CA ALA A 196 -2.35 23.05 -9.61
C ALA A 196 -3.29 22.11 -10.39
N ARG A 197 -3.86 21.10 -9.71
CA ARG A 197 -4.85 20.17 -10.29
C ARG A 197 -6.30 20.60 -10.03
N GLY A 198 -6.51 21.74 -9.34
CA GLY A 198 -7.84 22.17 -8.90
C GLY A 198 -8.43 21.29 -7.79
N GLN A 199 -7.60 20.47 -7.14
CA GLN A 199 -8.06 19.54 -6.11
C GLN A 199 -8.22 20.26 -4.77
N THR A 200 -9.40 20.16 -4.18
CA THR A 200 -9.62 20.59 -2.79
C THR A 200 -8.82 19.70 -1.84
N TRP A 201 -8.19 20.29 -0.84
CA TRP A 201 -7.44 19.56 0.18
C TRP A 201 -7.67 20.12 1.58
N VAL A 202 -7.53 19.24 2.58
CA VAL A 202 -7.72 19.56 4.00
C VAL A 202 -6.56 18.96 4.79
N THR A 203 -5.89 19.79 5.59
CA THR A 203 -4.83 19.36 6.50
C THR A 203 -4.83 20.24 7.75
N GLU A 204 -4.19 19.76 8.81
CA GLU A 204 -3.93 20.56 10.01
C GLU A 204 -2.68 21.44 9.80
N ALA A 205 -2.79 22.72 10.18
CA ALA A 205 -1.64 23.63 10.22
C ALA A 205 -0.84 23.41 11.50
N LYS A 206 0.45 23.04 11.38
CA LYS A 206 1.34 23.01 12.55
C LYS A 206 1.54 24.42 13.11
N ILE A 207 1.61 24.52 14.43
CA ILE A 207 1.84 25.79 15.16
C ILE A 207 3.10 26.56 14.73
N ASN A 208 4.07 25.88 14.13
CA ASN A 208 5.31 26.48 13.63
C ASN A 208 5.26 26.86 12.13
N ARG A 209 4.07 26.91 11.53
CA ARG A 209 3.87 27.41 10.16
C ARG A 209 3.52 28.90 10.21
N LEU A 210 4.20 29.68 9.39
CA LEU A 210 3.80 31.06 9.09
C LEU A 210 2.68 31.01 8.05
N ILE A 211 1.53 31.60 8.38
CA ILE A 211 0.37 31.67 7.50
C ILE A 211 0.14 33.14 7.23
N GLN A 212 0.33 33.55 5.98
CA GLN A 212 -0.01 34.91 5.58
C GLN A 212 -1.48 34.96 5.16
N TRP A 213 -2.26 35.90 5.70
CA TRP A 213 -3.65 36.18 5.34
C TRP A 213 -3.83 37.67 5.06
N GLU A 214 -4.32 38.02 3.87
CA GLU A 214 -4.61 39.42 3.47
C GLU A 214 -3.44 40.39 3.79
N ASP A 215 -2.21 39.95 3.49
CA ASP A 215 -0.94 40.64 3.73
C ASP A 215 -0.42 40.68 5.20
N GLU A 216 -1.15 40.09 6.15
CA GLU A 216 -0.72 39.93 7.56
C GLU A 216 -0.10 38.54 7.80
N TRP A 217 0.94 38.48 8.63
CA TRP A 217 1.72 37.26 8.94
C TRP A 217 1.32 36.59 10.26
#